data_AF-A0A3D2IH65-F1
#
_entry.id   AF-A0A3D2IH65-F1
#
_cell.length_a   1.000
_cell.length_b   1.000
_cell.length_c   1.000
_cell.angle_alpha   90.00
_cell.angle_beta   90.00
_cell.angle_gamma   90.00
#
_symmetry.space_group_name_H-M   'P 1'
#
loop_
_entity.id
_entity.type
_entity.pdbx_description
1 polymer ?
#
loop_
_entity_poly.entity_id
_entity_poly.type
_entity_poly.pdbx_seq_one_letter_code
_entity_poly.pdbx_strand_id
1 'polypeptide(L)' 'MSKVEHVNLSKQAIGAVMMALQKSLMEQSDIVPVLENFKMSLSPEGLVVLNPPIVKFKPDDGENWDVVGDQPDKI' A
#
# COMPACT_ATOMS: atom_id res chain seq x y z
N MET A 1 -21.96 29.15 -13.20
CA MET A 1 -21.13 28.34 -12.29
C MET A 1 -21.30 26.89 -12.71
N SER A 2 -20.22 26.18 -13.06
CA SER A 2 -20.28 24.74 -13.30
C SER A 2 -20.53 24.01 -11.98
N LYS A 3 -21.46 23.06 -11.97
CA LYS A 3 -21.72 22.21 -10.81
C LYS A 3 -20.48 21.33 -10.56
N VAL A 4 -19.92 21.40 -9.35
CA VAL A 4 -18.82 20.53 -8.94
C VAL A 4 -19.43 19.20 -8.51
N GLU A 5 -19.01 18.11 -9.13
CA GLU A 5 -19.37 16.75 -8.69
C GLU A 5 -18.24 16.18 -7.84
N HIS A 6 -18.58 15.73 -6.64
CA HIS A 6 -17.64 15.09 -5.73
C HIS A 6 -17.61 13.59 -6.02
N VAL A 7 -16.39 13.06 -6.20
CA VAL A 7 -16.15 11.63 -6.40
C VAL A 7 -15.11 11.17 -5.38
N ASN A 8 -15.39 10.03 -4.73
CA ASN A 8 -14.49 9.43 -3.76
C ASN A 8 -13.52 8.45 -4.44
N LEU A 9 -12.40 8.17 -3.77
CA LEU A 9 -11.51 7.08 -4.16
C LEU A 9 -12.22 5.72 -3.96
N SER A 10 -12.04 4.82 -4.92
CA SER A 10 -12.41 3.41 -4.75
C SER A 10 -11.50 2.73 -3.73
N LYS A 11 -11.91 1.54 -3.25
CA LYS A 11 -11.06 0.69 -2.39
C LYS A 11 -9.70 0.38 -3.03
N GLN A 12 -9.67 0.17 -4.34
CA GLN A 12 -8.44 -0.09 -5.09
C GLN A 12 -7.52 1.14 -5.10
N ALA A 13 -8.06 2.33 -5.32
CA ALA A 13 -7.28 3.56 -5.30
C ALA A 13 -6.71 3.85 -3.90
N ILE A 14 -7.48 3.60 -2.84
CA ILE A 14 -6.97 3.68 -1.46
C ILE A 14 -5.79 2.71 -1.27
N GLY A 15 -5.91 1.47 -1.76
CA GLY A 15 -4.81 0.50 -1.75
C GLY A 15 -3.56 1.00 -2.50
N ALA A 16 -3.73 1.66 -3.66
CA ALA A 16 -2.63 2.26 -4.40
C ALA A 16 -1.94 3.40 -3.63
N VAL A 17 -2.70 4.24 -2.92
CA VAL A 17 -2.14 5.29 -2.04
C VAL A 17 -1.33 4.65 -0.90
N MET A 18 -1.84 3.59 -0.28
CA MET A 18 -1.10 2.86 0.76
C MET A 18 0.20 2.27 0.22
N MET A 19 0.20 1.73 -1.00
CA MET A 19 1.42 1.23 -1.65
C MET A 19 2.43 2.34 -1.93
N ALA A 20 1.98 3.52 -2.37
CA ALA A 20 2.86 4.68 -2.55
C ALA A 20 3.51 5.08 -1.22
N LEU A 21 2.72 5.14 -0.15
CA LEU A 21 3.22 5.47 1.18
C LEU A 21 4.25 4.45 1.67
N GLN A 22 3.95 3.15 1.56
CA GLN A 22 4.90 2.11 1.95
C GLN A 22 6.21 2.21 1.18
N LYS A 23 6.14 2.41 -0.15
CA LYS A 23 7.33 2.59 -0.99
C LYS A 23 8.15 3.80 -0.53
N SER A 24 7.53 4.95 -0.32
CA SER A 24 8.20 6.16 0.14
C SER A 24 8.88 5.99 1.49
N LEU A 25 8.23 5.29 2.43
CA LEU A 25 8.82 4.99 3.73
C LEU A 25 10.03 4.05 3.61
N MET A 26 9.93 3.01 2.77
CA MET A 26 11.02 2.03 2.55
C MET A 26 12.22 2.65 1.84
N GLU A 27 11.97 3.49 0.83
CA GLU A 27 13.01 4.12 0.02
C GLU A 27 13.47 5.47 0.61
N GLN A 28 12.88 5.91 1.73
CA GLN A 28 13.08 7.24 2.33
C GLN A 28 12.95 8.38 1.30
N SER A 29 11.97 8.24 0.41
CA SER A 29 11.71 9.16 -0.69
C SER A 29 10.42 9.96 -0.47
N ASP A 30 10.31 11.12 -1.11
CA ASP A 30 9.08 11.92 -1.10
C ASP A 30 7.95 11.18 -1.83
N ILE A 31 6.76 11.17 -1.24
CA ILE A 31 5.55 10.52 -1.77
C ILE A 31 4.83 11.39 -2.80
N VAL A 32 4.98 12.73 -2.71
CA VAL A 32 4.23 13.68 -3.55
C VAL A 32 4.40 13.37 -5.06
N PRO A 33 5.63 13.17 -5.59
CA PRO A 33 5.81 12.88 -7.01
C PRO A 33 5.17 11.56 -7.46
N VAL A 34 4.97 10.61 -6.53
CA VAL A 34 4.31 9.33 -6.84
C VAL A 34 2.80 9.55 -6.99
N LEU A 35 2.19 10.30 -6.08
CA LEU A 35 0.76 10.60 -6.10
C LEU A 35 0.37 11.50 -7.28
N GLU A 36 1.19 12.51 -7.61
CA GLU A 36 0.97 13.38 -8.77
C GLU A 36 1.02 12.61 -10.11
N ASN A 37 1.74 11.49 -10.15
CA ASN A 37 1.83 10.62 -11.32
C ASN A 37 0.71 9.58 -11.42
N PHE A 38 -0.25 9.56 -10.48
CA PHE A 38 -1.39 8.65 -10.56
C PHE A 38 -2.30 8.99 -11.74
N LYS A 39 -2.48 8.03 -12.64
CA LYS A 39 -3.48 8.06 -13.70
C LYS A 39 -4.77 7.50 -13.13
N MET A 40 -5.75 8.37 -12.92
CA MET A 40 -7.05 8.00 -12.36
C MET A 40 -8.13 7.94 -13.43
N SER A 41 -9.07 7.03 -13.27
CA SER A 41 -10.29 6.95 -14.08
C SER A 41 -11.50 6.82 -13.19
N LEU A 42 -12.63 7.38 -13.62
CA LEU A 42 -13.92 7.14 -12.96
C LEU A 42 -14.39 5.70 -13.24
N SER A 43 -14.86 5.02 -12.20
CA SER A 43 -15.54 3.72 -12.29
C SER A 43 -16.84 3.74 -11.45
N PRO A 44 -17.69 2.71 -11.56
CA PRO A 44 -18.89 2.58 -10.70
C PRO A 44 -18.58 2.55 -9.20
N GLU A 45 -17.38 2.14 -8.80
CA GLU A 45 -16.94 2.07 -7.40
C GLU A 45 -16.20 3.32 -6.91
N GLY A 46 -16.03 4.35 -7.75
CA GLY A 46 -15.29 5.58 -7.47
C GLY A 46 -14.08 5.77 -8.39
N LEU A 47 -13.13 6.62 -8.00
CA LEU A 47 -11.88 6.77 -8.74
C LEU A 47 -10.98 5.54 -8.56
N VAL A 48 -10.47 4.99 -9.65
CA VAL A 48 -9.49 3.89 -9.68
C VAL A 48 -8.15 4.39 -10.18
N VAL A 49 -7.05 3.80 -9.71
CA VAL A 49 -5.68 4.12 -10.15
C VAL A 49 -5.21 3.09 -11.16
N LEU A 50 -4.85 3.53 -12.36
CA LEU A 50 -4.47 2.68 -13.50
C LEU A 50 -2.99 2.26 -13.48
N ASN A 51 -2.16 2.96 -12.71
CA ASN A 51 -0.72 2.73 -12.59
C ASN A 51 -0.30 2.69 -11.11
N PRO A 52 -0.80 1.72 -10.33
CA PRO A 52 -0.40 1.59 -8.93
C PRO A 52 1.12 1.36 -8.82
N PRO A 53 1.79 1.90 -7.79
CA PRO A 53 3.22 1.73 -7.61
C PRO A 53 3.55 0.28 -7.21
N ILE A 54 4.70 -0.22 -7.68
CA ILE A 54 5.20 -1.54 -7.31
C ILE A 54 6.03 -1.40 -6.03
N VAL A 55 5.62 -2.11 -4.98
CA VAL A 55 6.37 -2.24 -3.73
C VAL A 55 7.11 -3.57 -3.76
N LYS A 56 8.44 -3.53 -3.62
CA LYS A 56 9.26 -4.75 -3.51
C LYS A 56 9.51 -5.04 -2.05
N PHE A 57 8.83 -6.05 -1.51
CA PHE A 57 9.22 -6.63 -0.24
C PHE A 57 10.48 -7.47 -0.47
N LYS A 58 11.54 -7.20 0.29
CA LYS A 58 12.58 -8.21 0.45
C LYS A 58 11.91 -9.36 1.20
N PRO A 59 11.99 -10.61 0.70
CA PRO A 59 11.60 -11.74 1.52
C PRO A 59 12.41 -11.63 2.81
N ASP A 60 11.75 -11.74 3.97
CA ASP A 60 12.46 -12.03 5.21
C ASP A 60 13.32 -13.26 4.92
N ASP A 61 14.63 -13.05 4.92
CA ASP A 61 15.64 -14.08 4.92
C ASP A 61 15.48 -14.83 6.23
N GLY A 62 14.53 -15.77 6.24
CA GLY A 62 13.99 -16.44 7.41
C GLY A 62 15.06 -16.86 8.40
N GLU A 63 15.30 -16.01 9.39
CA GLU A 63 15.65 -16.43 10.73
C GLU A 63 14.37 -17.11 11.26
N ASN A 64 14.22 -18.38 10.90
CA ASN A 64 13.27 -19.27 11.55
C ASN A 64 13.65 -19.30 13.02
N TRP A 65 13.03 -18.46 13.84
CA TRP A 65 12.99 -18.65 15.28
C TRP A 65 12.10 -19.88 15.52
N ASP A 66 12.63 -21.07 15.23
CA ASP A 66 12.19 -22.30 15.88
C ASP A 66 12.47 -22.06 17.36
N VAL A 67 11.49 -21.49 18.04
CA VAL A 67 11.48 -21.34 19.49
C VAL A 67 11.42 -22.76 20.04
N VAL A 68 12.58 -23.38 20.23
CA VAL A 68 12.75 -24.47 21.20
C VAL A 68 12.62 -23.79 22.57
N GLY A 69 11.40 -23.36 22.89
CA GLY A 69 11.02 -23.03 24.24
C GLY A 69 10.79 -24.35 24.94
N ASP A 70 11.71 -24.73 25.83
CA ASP A 70 11.53 -25.82 26.78
C ASP A 70 10.07 -25.84 27.26
N GLN A 71 9.36 -26.92 26.93
CA GLN A 71 8.09 -27.21 27.57
C GLN A 71 8.45 -27.54 29.02
N PRO A 72 8.04 -26.75 30.03
CA PRO A 72 8.38 -27.08 31.41
C PRO A 72 7.78 -28.44 31.74
N ASP A 73 8.65 -29.35 32.20
CA ASP A 73 8.25 -30.68 32.63
C ASP A 73 7.12 -30.54 33.65
N LYS A 74 5.99 -31.19 33.33
CA LYS A 74 4.83 -31.27 34.21
C LYS A 74 5.28 -31.95 35.51
N ILE A 75 5.28 -31.21 36.61
CA ILE A 75 5.30 -31.75 37.97
C ILE A 75 3.89 -32.23 38.32
#